data_AF-A0A512RII6-F1
#
_entry.id   AF-A0A512RII6-F1
#
_cell.length_a   1.000
_cell.length_b   1.000
_cell.length_c   1.000
_cell.angle_alpha   90.00
_cell.angle_beta   90.00
_cell.angle_gamma   90.00
#
_symmetry.space_group_name_H-M   'P 1'
#
loop_
_entity.id
_entity.type
_entity.pdbx_description
1 polymer ?
#
loop_
_entity_poly.entity_id
_entity_poly.type
_entity_poly.pdbx_seq_one_letter_code
_entity_poly.pdbx_strand_id
1 'polypeptide(L)' 'MEKDLAIRKKFGANLKRLREGKGMTQTDLAFEADIEPSHISRIERGTTNTSLTTIVTLADALKVHPSELMKF' A
#
# COMPACT_ATOMS: atom_id res chain seq x y z
N MET A 1 8.01 -6.86 -17.11
CA MET A 1 7.16 -7.82 -17.83
C MET A 1 5.70 -7.57 -17.47
N GLU A 2 4.75 -7.90 -18.33
CA GLU A 2 3.31 -7.63 -18.12
C GLU A 2 2.76 -8.20 -16.80
N LYS A 3 3.22 -9.40 -16.39
CA LYS A 3 2.83 -10.06 -15.13
C LYS A 3 3.18 -9.25 -13.88
N ASP A 4 4.34 -8.60 -13.86
CA ASP A 4 4.81 -7.80 -12.74
C ASP A 4 3.93 -6.56 -12.53
N LEU A 5 3.54 -5.89 -13.63
CA LEU A 5 2.61 -4.76 -13.56
C LEU A 5 1.24 -5.17 -13.00
N ALA A 6 0.71 -6.33 -13.42
CA ALA A 6 -0.57 -6.83 -12.93
C ALA A 6 -0.53 -7.12 -11.42
N ILE A 7 0.56 -7.70 -10.91
CA ILE A 7 0.77 -7.95 -9.48
C ILE A 7 0.79 -6.63 -8.70
N ARG A 8 1.55 -5.63 -9.15
CA ARG A 8 1.63 -4.33 -8.48
C ARG A 8 0.29 -3.61 -8.44
N LYS A 9 -0.51 -3.67 -9.52
CA LYS A 9 -1.85 -3.08 -9.54
C LYS A 9 -2.80 -3.77 -8.55
N LYS A 10 -2.74 -5.10 -8.45
CA LYS A 10 -3.54 -5.86 -7.48
C LYS A 10 -3.15 -5.54 -6.04
N PHE A 11 -1.85 -5.49 -5.75
CA PHE A 11 -1.34 -5.05 -4.45
C PHE A 11 -1.82 -3.62 -4.11
N GLY A 12 -1.63 -2.67 -5.05
CA GLY A 12 -2.04 -1.28 -4.86
C GLY A 12 -3.54 -1.11 -4.62
N ALA A 13 -4.38 -1.88 -5.33
CA ALA A 13 -5.82 -1.89 -5.12
C ALA A 13 -6.21 -2.43 -3.73
N ASN A 14 -5.53 -3.47 -3.25
CA ASN A 14 -5.78 -4.01 -1.91
C ASN A 14 -5.31 -3.06 -0.81
N LEU A 15 -4.15 -2.40 -0.98
CA LEU A 15 -3.69 -1.34 -0.08
C LEU A 15 -4.73 -0.21 0.02
N LYS A 16 -5.23 0.27 -1.13
CA LYS A 16 -6.28 1.29 -1.19
C LYS A 16 -7.54 0.84 -0.44
N ARG A 17 -7.99 -0.39 -0.67
CA ARG A 17 -9.17 -0.97 0.01
C ARG A 17 -9.00 -0.99 1.53
N LEU A 18 -7.85 -1.43 2.02
CA LEU A 18 -7.56 -1.47 3.46
C LEU A 18 -7.50 -0.06 4.07
N ARG A 19 -6.85 0.88 3.37
CA ARG A 19 -6.77 2.29 3.77
C ARG A 19 -8.16 2.94 3.86
N GLU A 20 -8.97 2.78 2.82
CA GLU A 20 -10.34 3.33 2.78
C GLU A 20 -11.24 2.67 3.84
N GLY A 21 -11.06 1.37 4.10
CA GLY A 21 -11.74 0.67 5.20
C GLY A 21 -11.37 1.19 6.59
N LYS A 22 -10.26 1.91 6.73
CA LYS A 22 -9.85 2.62 7.96
C LYS A 22 -10.26 4.10 7.96
N GLY A 23 -10.93 4.58 6.92
CA GLY A 23 -11.31 5.99 6.78
C GLY A 23 -10.14 6.94 6.54
N MET A 24 -8.97 6.42 6.16
CA MET A 24 -7.75 7.21 5.97
C MET A 24 -7.64 7.76 4.55
N THR A 25 -7.20 9.00 4.38
CA THR A 25 -6.72 9.53 3.10
C THR A 25 -5.32 9.00 2.79
N GLN A 26 -4.84 9.18 1.54
CA GLN A 26 -3.45 8.83 1.20
C GLN A 26 -2.45 9.60 2.07
N THR A 27 -2.75 10.86 2.40
CA THR A 27 -1.92 11.70 3.28
C THR A 27 -1.93 11.19 4.72
N ASP A 28 -3.06 10.70 5.23
CA ASP A 28 -3.13 10.15 6.59
C ASP A 28 -2.28 8.87 6.70
N LEU A 29 -2.41 7.96 5.72
CA LEU A 29 -1.58 6.75 5.70
C LEU A 29 -0.09 7.08 5.55
N ALA A 30 0.23 8.06 4.70
CA ALA A 30 1.59 8.53 4.51
C ALA A 30 2.20 9.07 5.82
N PHE A 31 1.43 9.90 6.54
CA PHE A 31 1.82 10.44 7.84
C PHE A 31 2.05 9.33 8.87
N GLU A 32 1.09 8.41 9.03
CA GLU A 32 1.20 7.30 10.00
C GLU A 32 2.30 6.29 9.65
N ALA A 33 2.65 6.17 8.38
CA ALA A 33 3.71 5.28 7.91
C ALA A 33 5.10 5.94 7.85
N ASP A 34 5.21 7.25 8.14
CA ASP A 34 6.43 8.05 7.91
C ASP A 34 6.96 7.91 6.47
N ILE A 35 6.05 8.03 5.51
CA ILE A 35 6.33 7.90 4.07
C ILE A 35 5.79 9.12 3.34
N GLU A 36 6.49 9.56 2.29
CA GLU A 36 6.01 10.60 1.38
C GLU A 36 4.62 10.27 0.77
N PRO A 37 3.63 11.18 0.80
CA PRO A 37 2.29 10.94 0.22
C PRO A 37 2.32 10.52 -1.26
N SER A 38 3.27 11.09 -2.02
CA SER A 38 3.49 10.72 -3.42
C SER A 38 3.91 9.26 -3.60
N HIS A 39 4.56 8.66 -2.61
CA HIS A 39 4.95 7.26 -2.62
C HIS A 39 3.73 6.36 -2.41
N ILE A 40 2.87 6.64 -1.42
CA ILE A 40 1.58 5.94 -1.23
C ILE A 40 0.78 5.95 -2.54
N SER A 41 0.66 7.13 -3.16
CA SER A 41 -0.03 7.32 -4.42
C SER A 41 0.54 6.45 -5.56
N ARG A 42 1.87 6.33 -5.66
CA ARG A 42 2.55 5.48 -6.65
C ARG A 42 2.34 3.99 -6.38
N ILE A 43 2.30 3.58 -5.11
CA ILE A 43 2.06 2.19 -4.71
C ILE A 43 0.62 1.79 -5.07
N GLU A 44 -0.37 2.62 -4.73
CA GLU A 44 -1.79 2.34 -5.02
C GLU A 44 -2.08 2.25 -6.52
N ARG A 45 -1.33 2.99 -7.36
CA ARG A 45 -1.43 2.89 -8.82
C ARG A 45 -0.61 1.75 -9.43
N GLY A 46 0.21 1.05 -8.64
CA GLY A 46 1.13 0.01 -9.11
C GLY A 46 2.27 0.52 -10.00
N THR A 47 2.60 1.82 -9.91
CA THR A 47 3.65 2.47 -10.72
C THR A 47 5.04 2.35 -10.10
N THR A 48 5.15 1.84 -8.87
CA THR A 48 6.43 1.55 -8.21
C THR A 48 6.41 0.15 -7.62
N ASN A 49 7.58 -0.48 -7.55
CA ASN A 49 7.74 -1.71 -6.78
C ASN A 49 7.97 -1.35 -5.30
N THR A 50 7.22 -1.98 -4.40
CA THR A 50 7.28 -1.71 -2.95
C THR A 50 8.21 -2.71 -2.30
N SER A 51 9.16 -2.25 -1.48
CA SER A 51 10.03 -3.14 -0.73
C SER A 51 9.26 -3.89 0.37
N LEU A 52 9.80 -5.04 0.79
CA LEU A 52 9.25 -5.80 1.92
C LEU A 52 9.15 -4.94 3.19
N THR A 53 10.14 -4.09 3.46
CA THR A 53 10.14 -3.19 4.62
C THR A 53 8.98 -2.20 4.56
N THR A 54 8.73 -1.58 3.40
CA THR A 54 7.57 -0.69 3.23
C THR A 54 6.26 -1.43 3.40
N ILE A 55 6.13 -2.69 2.95
CA ILE A 55 4.93 -3.49 3.20
C ILE A 55 4.66 -3.64 4.70
N VAL A 56 5.69 -3.94 5.50
CA VAL A 56 5.56 -4.05 6.96
C VAL A 56 5.18 -2.70 7.58
N THR A 57 5.85 -1.62 7.19
CA THR A 57 5.54 -0.25 7.66
C THR A 57 4.09 0.13 7.37
N LEU A 58 3.58 -0.16 6.16
CA LEU A 58 2.19 0.10 5.80
C LEU A 58 1.20 -0.74 6.61
N ALA A 59 1.54 -2.00 6.90
CA ALA A 59 0.70 -2.86 7.73
C ALA A 59 0.60 -2.34 9.17
N ASP A 60 1.73 -1.88 9.73
CA ASP A 60 1.79 -1.28 11.06
C ASP A 60 1.01 0.04 11.15
N ALA A 61 1.08 0.87 10.10
CA ALA A 61 0.28 2.10 10.00
C ALA A 61 -1.23 1.80 9.91
N LEU A 62 -1.61 0.78 9.12
CA LEU A 62 -3.00 0.35 8.96
C LEU A 62 -3.55 -0.47 10.16
N LYS A 63 -2.68 -0.84 11.12
CA LYS A 63 -3.01 -1.74 12.24
C LYS A 63 -3.62 -3.05 11.75
N VAL A 64 -2.93 -3.71 10.83
CA VAL A 64 -3.30 -5.03 10.28
C VAL A 64 -2.06 -5.93 10.22
N HIS A 65 -2.27 -7.24 10.14
CA HIS A 65 -1.16 -8.16 9.90
C HIS A 65 -0.63 -7.99 8.46
N PRO A 66 0.70 -8.04 8.19
CA PRO A 66 1.26 -7.85 6.85
C PRO A 66 0.67 -8.77 5.77
N SER A 67 0.21 -9.97 6.15
CA SER A 67 -0.48 -10.88 5.22
C SER A 67 -1.75 -10.29 4.62
N GLU A 68 -2.43 -9.36 5.31
CA GLU A 68 -3.63 -8.71 4.77
C GLU A 68 -3.32 -7.91 3.51
N LEU A 69 -2.10 -7.37 3.38
CA LEU A 69 -1.66 -6.66 2.17
C LEU A 69 -1.44 -7.62 0.99
N MET A 70 -1.24 -8.91 1.24
CA MET A 70 -0.97 -9.93 0.22
C MET A 70 -2.22 -10.66 -0.30
N LYS A 71 -3.42 -10.34 0.21
CA LYS A 71 -4.69 -10.96 -0.20
C LYS A 71 -5.31 -10.23 -1.41
N PHE A 72 -4.84 -10.51 -2.63
CA PHE A 72 -5.26 -9.85 -3.89
C PHE A 72 -5.22 -10.72 -5.16
#